data_AF-M2SR50-F1
#
_entry.id   AF-M2SR50-F1
#
_cell.length_a   1.000
_cell.length_b   1.000
_cell.length_c   1.000
_cell.angle_alpha   90.00
_cell.angle_beta   90.00
_cell.angle_gamma   90.00
#
_symmetry.space_group_name_H-M   'P 1'
#
loop_
_entity.id
_entity.type
_entity.pdbx_description
1 polymer ?
#
loop_
_entity_poly.entity_id
_entity_poly.type
_entity_poly.pdbx_seq_one_letter_code
_entity_poly.pdbx_strand_id
1 'polypeptide(L)'
;MFPGNPASTEGRSAIIPIFAPPPEDSSDFEISLPSPLNLTPGSYESFSTIRRWLRQCEGHSCCKNSHNWQRPTRLVDVGNKDSKDVCIFITDPERSVKYAALSYCWGGDQKSKTVWETLEKRCRGFPLAELPKTIQDAIFTARRLEIPYLWVDALCIVQDDDADKNRELPIMDQIYAGAFLTISAARA
;
A
#
# COMPACT_ATOMS: atom_id res chain seq x y z
N MET A 1 15.21 8.34 -43.93
CA MET A 1 15.57 6.91 -43.85
C MET A 1 16.29 6.72 -42.52
N PHE A 2 15.55 6.35 -41.47
CA PHE A 2 16.10 5.91 -40.19
C PHE A 2 15.96 4.38 -40.14
N PRO A 3 16.96 3.69 -39.58
CA PRO A 3 16.66 2.76 -38.48
C PRO A 3 17.74 2.85 -37.39
N GLY A 4 17.52 2.50 -36.13
CA GLY A 4 16.36 1.89 -35.51
C GLY A 4 16.49 1.86 -33.98
N ASN A 5 15.30 1.88 -33.37
CA ASN A 5 14.83 1.30 -32.10
C ASN A 5 15.44 1.72 -30.73
N PRO A 6 14.62 2.28 -29.82
CA PRO A 6 14.92 2.39 -28.40
C PRO A 6 14.42 1.14 -27.62
N ALA A 7 15.27 0.63 -26.72
CA ALA A 7 14.86 -0.34 -25.71
C ALA A 7 14.40 0.41 -24.45
N SER A 8 13.09 0.59 -24.30
CA SER A 8 12.47 1.04 -23.05
C SER A 8 11.88 -0.18 -22.35
N THR A 9 12.49 -0.57 -21.23
CA THR A 9 12.04 -1.65 -20.34
C THR A 9 10.85 -1.15 -19.54
N GLU A 10 9.63 -1.42 -20.01
CA GLU A 10 8.41 -1.17 -19.23
C GLU A 10 8.28 -2.19 -18.09
N GLY A 11 8.54 -1.74 -16.86
CA GLY A 11 8.13 -2.44 -15.65
C GLY A 11 6.61 -2.49 -15.59
N ARG A 12 6.03 -3.64 -15.92
CA ARG A 12 4.58 -3.87 -15.81
C ARG A 12 4.20 -4.02 -14.35
N SER A 13 3.87 -2.91 -13.70
CA SER A 13 3.06 -2.90 -12.48
C SER A 13 1.62 -3.19 -12.87
N ALA A 14 1.07 -4.30 -12.39
CA ALA A 14 -0.33 -4.64 -12.60
C ALA A 14 -1.19 -3.87 -11.58
N ILE A 15 -1.75 -2.74 -12.01
CA ILE A 15 -2.77 -2.01 -11.24
C ILE A 15 -4.13 -2.62 -11.60
N ILE A 16 -4.80 -3.25 -10.63
CA ILE A 16 -6.17 -3.76 -10.80
C ILE A 16 -7.15 -2.70 -10.26
N PRO A 17 -7.89 -1.98 -11.13
CA PRO A 17 -8.88 -1.00 -10.69
C PRO A 17 -10.14 -1.70 -10.17
N ILE A 18 -10.64 -1.26 -9.02
CA ILE A 18 -11.83 -1.83 -8.35
C ILE A 18 -13.13 -1.06 -8.72
N PHE A 19 -13.04 0.08 -9.42
CA PHE A 19 -14.23 0.88 -9.76
C PHE A 19 -14.03 1.76 -11.01
N ALA A 20 -14.91 1.63 -12.01
CA ALA A 20 -15.13 2.63 -13.06
C ALA A 20 -16.63 2.64 -13.44
N PRO A 21 -17.33 3.80 -13.41
CA PRO A 21 -18.62 3.93 -14.06
C PRO A 21 -18.45 3.92 -15.59
N PRO A 22 -19.44 3.44 -16.36
CA PRO A 22 -19.33 3.36 -17.81
C PRO A 22 -19.24 4.76 -18.44
N PRO A 23 -18.30 5.02 -19.37
CA PRO A 23 -18.36 6.19 -20.23
C PRO A 23 -19.50 6.02 -21.24
N GLU A 24 -20.34 7.04 -21.35
CA GLU A 24 -21.28 7.16 -22.45
C GLU A 24 -20.51 7.64 -23.69
N ASP A 25 -20.58 6.81 -24.74
CA ASP A 25 -20.32 7.09 -26.16
C ASP A 25 -18.99 6.60 -26.81
N SER A 26 -19.18 5.45 -27.47
CA SER A 26 -18.58 4.83 -28.68
C SER A 26 -17.20 5.24 -29.22
N SER A 27 -16.26 4.30 -29.26
CA SER A 27 -15.90 3.49 -30.46
C SER A 27 -14.48 2.88 -30.30
N ASP A 28 -14.43 1.55 -30.47
CA ASP A 28 -13.24 0.71 -30.71
C ASP A 28 -12.12 0.65 -29.65
N PHE A 29 -12.47 0.23 -28.42
CA PHE A 29 -11.55 -0.55 -27.59
C PHE A 29 -12.33 -1.69 -26.92
N GLU A 30 -12.09 -2.92 -27.34
CA GLU A 30 -12.64 -4.11 -26.69
C GLU A 30 -11.89 -4.31 -25.35
N ILE A 31 -12.27 -3.52 -24.34
CA ILE A 31 -11.85 -3.78 -22.97
C ILE A 31 -12.57 -5.05 -22.56
N SER A 32 -11.86 -6.18 -22.63
CA SER A 32 -12.29 -7.42 -21.98
C SER A 32 -12.50 -7.10 -20.49
N LEU A 33 -13.77 -6.91 -20.09
CA LEU A 33 -14.15 -6.66 -18.71
C LEU A 33 -13.60 -7.79 -17.83
N PRO A 34 -12.68 -7.52 -16.90
CA PRO A 34 -12.06 -8.58 -16.10
C PRO A 34 -13.04 -9.01 -15.02
N SER A 35 -13.75 -10.12 -15.26
CA SER A 35 -14.56 -10.86 -14.28
C SER A 35 -15.74 -10.07 -13.65
N PRO A 36 -16.80 -10.74 -13.18
CA PRO A 36 -17.91 -10.05 -12.54
C PRO A 36 -17.43 -9.25 -11.33
N LEU A 37 -17.94 -8.01 -11.20
CA LEU A 37 -17.68 -7.14 -10.05
C LEU A 37 -17.91 -7.92 -8.76
N ASN A 38 -16.88 -7.99 -7.93
CA ASN A 38 -17.00 -8.62 -6.62
C ASN A 38 -17.82 -7.70 -5.71
N LEU A 39 -19.12 -7.99 -5.60
CA LEU A 39 -20.08 -7.22 -4.79
C LEU A 39 -19.81 -7.32 -3.27
N THR A 40 -18.88 -8.18 -2.85
CA THR A 40 -18.51 -8.37 -1.43
C THR A 40 -16.98 -8.42 -1.26
N PRO A 41 -16.28 -7.28 -1.48
CA PRO A 41 -14.82 -7.25 -1.42
C PRO A 41 -14.25 -7.66 -0.04
N GLY A 42 -15.05 -7.48 1.02
CA GLY A 42 -14.73 -7.93 2.38
C GLY A 42 -15.01 -9.41 2.70
N SER A 43 -15.56 -10.18 1.75
CA SER A 43 -16.00 -11.55 2.00
C SER A 43 -14.85 -12.53 2.20
N TYR A 44 -15.16 -13.68 2.81
CA TYR A 44 -14.19 -14.76 2.95
C TYR A 44 -13.63 -15.20 1.59
N GLU A 45 -14.48 -15.34 0.58
CA GLU A 45 -14.09 -15.74 -0.78
C GLU A 45 -13.11 -14.76 -1.44
N SER A 46 -13.33 -13.45 -1.24
CA SER A 46 -12.41 -12.40 -1.72
C SER A 46 -11.02 -12.57 -1.10
N PHE A 47 -10.94 -12.70 0.22
CA PHE A 47 -9.67 -12.90 0.90
C PHE A 47 -9.01 -14.25 0.58
N SER A 48 -9.80 -15.31 0.37
CA SER A 48 -9.30 -16.60 -0.10
C SER A 48 -8.69 -16.51 -1.50
N THR A 49 -9.33 -15.74 -2.38
CA THR A 49 -8.83 -15.45 -3.73
C THR A 49 -7.54 -14.63 -3.68
N ILE A 50 -7.50 -13.57 -2.88
CA ILE A 50 -6.28 -12.75 -2.69
C ILE A 50 -5.12 -13.62 -2.18
N ARG A 51 -5.35 -14.45 -1.16
CA ARG A 51 -4.33 -15.38 -0.63
C ARG A 51 -3.84 -16.36 -1.69
N ARG A 52 -4.73 -16.85 -2.55
CA ARG A 52 -4.35 -17.73 -3.66
C ARG A 52 -3.47 -17.00 -4.67
N TRP A 53 -3.82 -15.78 -5.05
CA TRP A 53 -3.00 -14.97 -5.96
C TRP A 53 -1.63 -14.64 -5.37
N LEU A 54 -1.57 -14.25 -4.09
CA LEU A 54 -0.30 -13.98 -3.40
C LEU A 54 0.62 -15.21 -3.41
N ARG A 55 0.10 -16.40 -3.11
CA ARG A 55 0.87 -17.65 -3.19
C ARG A 55 1.39 -17.96 -4.60
N GLN A 56 0.60 -17.64 -5.62
CA GLN A 56 1.05 -17.79 -7.01
C GLN A 56 2.19 -16.81 -7.33
N CYS A 57 2.06 -15.55 -6.91
CA CYS A 57 3.10 -14.54 -7.07
C CYS A 57 4.41 -14.93 -6.39
N GLU A 58 4.36 -15.47 -5.17
CA GLU A 58 5.55 -15.98 -4.46
C GLU A 58 6.28 -17.08 -5.24
N GLY A 59 5.62 -17.76 -6.19
CA GLY A 59 6.22 -18.74 -7.08
C GLY A 59 7.06 -18.14 -8.21
N HIS A 60 6.80 -16.89 -8.59
CA HIS A 60 7.42 -16.25 -9.76
C HIS A 60 8.87 -15.81 -9.49
N SER A 61 9.75 -16.03 -10.48
CA SER A 61 11.16 -15.61 -10.40
C SER A 61 11.30 -14.08 -10.25
N CYS A 62 10.44 -13.30 -10.92
CA CYS A 62 10.45 -11.84 -10.82
C CYS A 62 10.02 -11.31 -9.44
N CYS A 63 9.15 -12.03 -8.73
CA CYS A 63 8.69 -11.65 -7.39
C CYS A 63 9.62 -12.13 -6.27
N LYS A 64 10.48 -13.12 -6.56
CA LYS A 64 11.52 -13.63 -5.64
C LYS A 64 12.80 -12.82 -5.64
N ASN A 65 13.03 -12.01 -6.68
CA ASN A 65 14.20 -11.15 -6.72
C ASN A 65 14.06 -10.08 -5.65
N SER A 66 14.60 -10.35 -4.46
CA SER A 66 14.80 -9.34 -3.44
C SER A 66 15.91 -8.40 -3.95
N HIS A 67 15.53 -7.31 -4.63
CA HIS A 67 16.48 -6.23 -4.85
C HIS A 67 16.78 -5.59 -3.49
N ASN A 68 17.93 -4.92 -3.37
CA ASN A 68 18.27 -4.18 -2.15
C ASN A 68 17.51 -2.85 -2.13
N TRP A 69 16.18 -2.89 -2.08
CA TRP A 69 15.36 -1.69 -1.97
C TRP A 69 15.59 -1.03 -0.60
N GLN A 70 15.69 0.29 -0.63
CA GLN A 70 15.65 1.08 0.58
C GLN A 70 14.31 0.92 1.27
N ARG A 71 14.38 0.78 2.60
CA ARG A 71 13.22 0.53 3.45
C ARG A 71 12.73 1.85 4.02
N PRO A 72 11.41 1.99 4.25
CA PRO A 72 10.89 3.15 4.96
C PRO A 72 11.45 3.14 6.38
N THR A 73 11.76 4.30 6.97
CA THR A 73 12.25 4.35 8.36
C THR A 73 11.19 3.96 9.38
N ARG A 74 9.91 4.00 8.97
CA ARG A 74 8.75 3.81 9.84
C ARG A 74 7.66 3.01 9.14
N LEU A 75 6.98 2.21 9.94
CA LEU A 75 5.80 1.44 9.56
C LEU A 75 4.76 1.57 10.66
N VAL A 76 3.50 1.25 10.36
CA VAL A 76 2.46 1.07 11.36
C VAL A 76 2.42 -0.40 11.73
N ASP A 77 2.63 -0.74 13.01
CA ASP A 77 2.30 -2.06 13.54
C ASP A 77 0.78 -2.17 13.63
N VAL A 78 0.22 -3.06 12.83
CA VAL A 78 -1.23 -3.22 12.77
C VAL A 78 -1.78 -4.01 13.95
N GLY A 79 -0.94 -4.67 14.74
CA GLY A 79 -1.36 -5.53 15.84
C GLY A 79 -2.20 -6.72 15.38
N ASN A 80 -2.93 -7.31 16.32
CA ASN A 80 -3.74 -8.50 16.08
C ASN A 80 -5.17 -8.13 15.67
N LYS A 81 -5.97 -9.14 15.33
CA LYS A 81 -7.37 -8.97 14.89
C LYS A 81 -8.21 -8.15 15.89
N ASP A 82 -7.98 -8.35 17.19
CA ASP A 82 -8.75 -7.73 18.28
C ASP A 82 -8.12 -6.44 18.83
N SER A 83 -6.95 -6.03 18.31
CA SER A 83 -6.25 -4.83 18.74
C SER A 83 -7.06 -3.58 18.37
N LYS A 84 -7.42 -2.79 19.38
CA LYS A 84 -8.11 -1.49 19.21
C LYS A 84 -7.16 -0.34 18.91
N ASP A 85 -5.91 -0.51 19.30
CA ASP A 85 -4.84 0.46 19.11
C ASP A 85 -3.82 -0.08 18.11
N VAL A 86 -3.11 0.86 17.48
CA VAL A 86 -1.97 0.63 16.58
C VAL A 86 -0.83 1.55 16.98
N CYS A 87 0.41 1.27 16.56
CA CYS A 87 1.54 2.14 16.86
C CYS A 87 2.47 2.31 15.67
N ILE A 88 3.26 3.39 15.67
CA ILE A 88 4.37 3.55 14.74
C ILE A 88 5.55 2.69 15.23
N PHE A 89 5.99 1.78 14.37
CA PHE A 89 7.18 0.98 14.52
C PHE A 89 8.33 1.62 13.76
N ILE A 90 9.42 1.96 14.47
CA ILE A 90 10.67 2.40 13.84
C ILE A 90 11.39 1.17 13.30
N THR A 91 11.67 1.15 12.00
CA THR A 91 12.30 0.00 11.37
C THR A 91 13.78 -0.08 11.69
N ASP A 92 14.27 -1.30 11.86
CA ASP A 92 15.70 -1.58 11.90
C ASP A 92 16.21 -1.81 10.45
N PRO A 93 17.20 -1.03 9.97
CA PRO A 93 17.80 -1.21 8.64
C PRO A 93 18.30 -2.64 8.38
N GLU A 94 18.77 -3.34 9.42
CA GLU A 94 19.34 -4.67 9.30
C GLU A 94 18.27 -5.78 9.24
N ARG A 95 17.06 -5.50 9.73
CA ARG A 95 16.00 -6.49 9.84
C ARG A 95 14.98 -6.39 8.71
N SER A 96 14.85 -7.46 7.93
CA SER A 96 13.78 -7.57 6.94
C SER A 96 12.43 -7.76 7.63
N VAL A 97 11.47 -6.90 7.30
CA VAL A 97 10.10 -6.97 7.82
C VAL A 97 9.11 -7.07 6.66
N LYS A 98 8.09 -7.89 6.84
CA LYS A 98 7.01 -8.04 5.86
C LYS A 98 5.97 -6.94 6.09
N TYR A 99 5.76 -6.08 5.10
CA TYR A 99 4.79 -4.99 5.18
C TYR A 99 3.97 -4.87 3.90
N ALA A 100 2.79 -4.27 4.02
CA ALA A 100 2.00 -3.79 2.88
C ALA A 100 2.15 -2.27 2.75
N ALA A 101 1.97 -1.72 1.57
CA ALA A 101 1.88 -0.26 1.36
C ALA A 101 0.44 0.14 1.02
N LEU A 102 -0.02 1.29 1.52
CA LEU A 102 -1.31 1.86 1.16
C LEU A 102 -1.14 2.97 0.12
N SER A 103 -1.76 2.78 -1.04
CA SER A 103 -1.90 3.80 -2.08
C SER A 103 -3.33 4.37 -2.02
N TYR A 104 -3.45 5.67 -1.73
CA TYR A 104 -4.75 6.35 -1.62
C TYR A 104 -4.62 7.85 -1.89
N CYS A 105 -5.73 8.49 -2.23
CA CYS A 105 -5.81 9.93 -2.33
C CYS A 105 -6.15 10.53 -0.95
N TRP A 106 -5.41 11.55 -0.52
CA TRP A 106 -5.64 12.18 0.79
C TRP A 106 -6.95 12.96 0.85
N GLY A 107 -7.57 13.34 -0.27
CA GLY A 107 -8.87 14.02 -0.27
C GLY A 107 -8.92 15.36 0.48
N GLY A 108 -7.76 15.94 0.83
CA GLY A 108 -7.62 17.18 1.61
C GLY A 108 -6.62 17.05 2.75
N ASP A 109 -6.66 17.99 3.69
CA ASP A 109 -5.79 17.95 4.88
C ASP A 109 -6.18 16.81 5.81
N GLN A 110 -5.21 15.97 6.13
CA GLN A 110 -5.40 14.79 6.96
C GLN A 110 -5.15 15.14 8.43
N LYS A 111 -6.22 15.25 9.23
CA LYS A 111 -6.12 15.43 10.69
C LYS A 111 -5.33 14.32 11.38
N SER A 112 -5.30 13.15 10.75
CA SER A 112 -4.58 11.98 11.22
C SER A 112 -3.13 11.93 10.74
N LYS A 113 -2.59 12.96 10.08
CA LYS A 113 -1.18 12.96 9.69
C LYS A 113 -0.24 13.02 10.90
N THR A 114 0.93 12.40 10.79
CA THR A 114 1.97 12.47 11.81
C THR A 114 2.71 13.79 11.66
N VAL A 115 2.79 14.52 12.75
CA VAL A 115 3.66 15.69 12.93
C VAL A 115 4.64 15.43 14.05
N TRP A 116 5.75 16.17 14.10
CA TRP A 116 6.85 15.98 15.04
C TRP A 116 6.37 15.80 16.49
N GLU A 117 5.50 16.71 16.93
CA GLU A 117 4.93 16.71 18.29
C GLU A 117 4.13 15.43 18.63
N THR A 118 3.53 14.80 17.62
CA THR A 118 2.68 13.61 17.80
C THR A 118 3.43 12.30 17.61
N LEU A 119 4.64 12.33 17.05
CA LEU A 119 5.40 11.14 16.69
C LEU A 119 5.63 10.22 17.88
N GLU A 120 6.14 10.74 18.99
CA GLU A 120 6.44 9.95 20.19
C GLU A 120 5.17 9.30 20.77
N LYS A 121 4.06 10.05 20.79
CA LYS A 121 2.75 9.51 21.22
C LYS A 121 2.32 8.37 20.30
N ARG A 122 2.48 8.52 18.99
CA ARG A 122 2.11 7.50 18.00
C ARG A 122 2.99 6.26 18.07
N CYS A 123 4.26 6.38 18.46
CA CYS A 123 5.12 5.23 18.73
C CYS A 123 4.66 4.43 19.96
N ARG A 124 4.08 5.10 20.98
CA ARG A 124 3.52 4.43 22.16
C ARG A 124 2.17 3.78 21.94
N GLY A 125 1.45 4.19 20.89
CA GLY A 125 0.16 3.64 20.51
C GLY A 125 -0.92 4.70 20.46
N PHE A 126 -1.87 4.51 19.55
CA PHE A 126 -3.01 5.40 19.34
C PHE A 126 -4.23 4.61 18.82
N PRO A 127 -5.46 5.10 19.06
CA PRO A 127 -6.66 4.37 18.70
C PRO A 127 -6.83 4.24 17.19
N LEU A 128 -7.09 3.02 16.71
CA LEU A 128 -7.44 2.76 15.32
C LEU A 128 -8.67 3.55 14.88
N ALA A 129 -9.62 3.77 15.80
CA ALA A 129 -10.87 4.47 15.54
C ALA A 129 -10.68 5.97 15.21
N GLU A 130 -9.53 6.57 15.56
CA GLU A 130 -9.21 7.97 15.23
C GLU A 130 -8.73 8.14 13.78
N LEU A 131 -8.39 7.04 13.09
CA LEU A 131 -7.92 7.08 11.71
C LEU A 131 -9.05 7.25 10.70
N PRO A 132 -8.80 7.84 9.52
CA PRO A 132 -9.73 7.84 8.40
C PRO A 132 -10.16 6.43 8.03
N LYS A 133 -11.39 6.29 7.55
CA LYS A 133 -11.99 5.00 7.20
C LYS A 133 -11.12 4.20 6.22
N THR A 134 -10.52 4.86 5.24
CA THR A 134 -9.59 4.26 4.27
C THR A 134 -8.38 3.60 4.93
N ILE A 135 -7.77 4.26 5.92
CA ILE A 135 -6.62 3.71 6.65
C ILE A 135 -7.08 2.58 7.57
N GLN A 136 -8.24 2.71 8.22
CA GLN A 136 -8.82 1.62 9.02
C GLN A 136 -9.04 0.36 8.17
N ASP A 137 -9.65 0.51 7.00
CA ASP A 137 -9.95 -0.62 6.11
C ASP A 137 -8.68 -1.27 5.55
N ALA A 138 -7.63 -0.47 5.30
CA ALA A 138 -6.31 -0.98 4.96
C ALA A 138 -5.67 -1.79 6.10
N ILE A 139 -5.76 -1.31 7.34
CA ILE A 139 -5.28 -2.02 8.54
C ILE A 139 -6.04 -3.34 8.72
N PHE A 140 -7.37 -3.34 8.59
CA PHE A 140 -8.17 -4.56 8.66
C PHE A 140 -7.80 -5.56 7.55
N THR A 141 -7.54 -5.06 6.34
CA THR A 141 -7.10 -5.88 5.21
C THR A 141 -5.74 -6.51 5.49
N ALA A 142 -4.77 -5.72 5.95
CA ALA A 142 -3.44 -6.20 6.34
C ALA A 142 -3.51 -7.29 7.42
N ARG A 143 -4.28 -7.05 8.50
CA ARG A 143 -4.53 -8.04 9.57
C ARG A 143 -5.09 -9.35 9.02
N ARG A 144 -6.08 -9.28 8.12
CA ARG A 144 -6.72 -10.46 7.55
C ARG A 144 -5.85 -11.20 6.55
N LEU A 145 -4.86 -10.53 5.97
CA LEU A 145 -3.81 -11.12 5.14
C LEU A 145 -2.57 -11.55 5.93
N GLU A 146 -2.61 -11.44 7.27
CA GLU A 146 -1.51 -11.81 8.18
C GLU A 146 -0.22 -11.05 7.87
N ILE A 147 -0.36 -9.76 7.54
CA ILE A 147 0.74 -8.83 7.30
C ILE A 147 0.87 -7.94 8.54
N PRO A 148 2.00 -8.01 9.27
CA PRO A 148 2.14 -7.35 10.58
C PRO A 148 2.35 -5.84 10.49
N TYR A 149 2.76 -5.33 9.33
CA TYR A 149 3.10 -3.92 9.18
C TYR A 149 2.43 -3.30 7.94
N LEU A 150 2.06 -2.02 8.07
CA LEU A 150 1.49 -1.24 6.98
C LEU A 150 2.26 0.08 6.85
N TRP A 151 2.68 0.41 5.63
CA TRP A 151 3.20 1.73 5.30
C TRP A 151 2.06 2.62 4.82
N VAL A 152 1.94 3.79 5.44
CA VAL A 152 0.97 4.84 5.10
C VAL A 152 1.73 6.16 5.13
N ASP A 153 1.85 6.84 4.00
CA ASP A 153 2.60 8.10 3.87
C ASP A 153 2.24 9.14 4.94
N ALA A 154 0.96 9.38 5.19
CA ALA A 154 0.49 10.35 6.18
C ALA A 154 0.89 9.97 7.63
N LEU A 155 1.12 8.69 7.92
CA LEU A 155 1.49 8.21 9.25
C LEU A 155 2.99 7.97 9.40
N CYS A 156 3.64 7.49 8.35
CA CYS A 156 5.03 7.03 8.36
C CYS A 156 6.02 8.13 7.96
N ILE A 157 5.56 9.25 7.42
CA ILE A 157 6.37 10.44 7.12
C ILE A 157 5.92 11.57 8.06
N VAL A 158 6.88 12.26 8.67
CA VAL A 158 6.63 13.42 9.53
C VAL A 158 6.35 14.64 8.64
N GLN A 159 5.10 15.08 8.61
CA GLN A 159 4.60 16.01 7.60
C GLN A 159 5.01 17.48 7.79
N ASP A 160 5.55 17.82 8.95
CA ASP A 160 6.07 19.14 9.30
C ASP A 160 7.61 19.16 9.41
N ASP A 161 8.29 18.05 9.08
CA ASP A 161 9.76 17.96 9.05
C ASP A 161 10.27 17.76 7.62
N ASP A 162 10.90 18.81 7.08
CA ASP A 162 11.47 18.77 5.74
C ASP A 162 12.67 17.81 5.63
N ALA A 163 13.42 17.60 6.71
CA ALA A 163 14.54 16.65 6.71
C ALA A 163 14.02 15.21 6.56
N ASP A 164 12.90 14.91 7.19
CA ASP A 164 12.25 13.61 7.13
C ASP A 164 11.59 13.36 5.77
N LYS A 165 10.90 14.36 5.22
CA LYS A 165 10.36 14.30 3.85
C LYS A 165 11.46 14.07 2.81
N ASN A 166 12.58 14.77 2.92
CA ASN A 166 13.73 14.61 2.02
C ASN A 166 14.40 13.24 2.15
N ARG A 167 14.11 12.48 3.20
CA ARG A 167 14.57 11.11 3.37
C ARG A 167 13.60 10.10 2.75
N GLU A 168 12.31 10.26 3.01
CA GLU A 168 11.28 9.26 2.65
C GLU A 168 10.74 9.43 1.22
N LEU A 169 10.49 10.67 0.78
CA LEU A 169 9.89 10.93 -0.53
C LEU A 169 10.75 10.43 -1.71
N PRO A 170 12.08 10.62 -1.73
CA PRO A 170 12.91 10.17 -2.85
C PRO A 170 12.99 8.65 -3.02
N ILE A 171 12.60 7.89 -1.98
CA ILE A 171 12.67 6.43 -1.97
C ILE A 171 11.28 5.79 -2.01
N MET A 172 10.21 6.56 -2.24
CA MET A 172 8.85 6.03 -2.25
C MET A 172 8.67 4.90 -3.27
N ASP A 173 9.26 5.03 -4.45
CA ASP A 173 9.27 3.97 -5.48
C ASP A 173 9.85 2.65 -4.94
N GLN A 174 10.94 2.73 -4.18
CA GLN A 174 11.57 1.59 -3.53
C GLN A 174 10.73 1.05 -2.37
N ILE A 175 10.07 1.92 -1.59
CA ILE A 175 9.14 1.51 -0.52
C ILE A 175 7.98 0.71 -1.11
N TYR A 176 7.40 1.15 -2.22
CA TYR A 176 6.32 0.42 -2.89
C TYR A 176 6.83 -0.88 -3.52
N ALA A 177 7.99 -0.85 -4.17
CA ALA A 177 8.57 -2.04 -4.80
C ALA A 177 9.02 -3.10 -3.79
N GLY A 178 9.45 -2.69 -2.59
CA GLY A 178 9.84 -3.57 -1.50
C GLY A 178 8.66 -4.08 -0.65
N ALA A 179 7.45 -3.55 -0.84
CA ALA A 179 6.27 -4.01 -0.12
C ALA A 179 5.86 -5.41 -0.60
N PHE A 180 5.36 -6.24 0.33
CA PHE A 180 4.83 -7.56 -0.02
C PHE A 180 3.59 -7.47 -0.92
N LEU A 181 2.78 -6.43 -0.71
CA LEU A 181 1.70 -6.04 -1.59
C LEU A 181 1.38 -4.56 -1.40
N THR A 182 0.70 -3.98 -2.39
CA THR A 182 0.12 -2.65 -2.28
C THR A 182 -1.41 -2.74 -2.22
N ILE A 183 -2.00 -2.15 -1.19
CA ILE A 183 -3.44 -1.95 -1.06
C ILE A 183 -3.77 -0.64 -1.75
N SER A 184 -4.60 -0.68 -2.79
CA SER A 184 -5.05 0.52 -3.49
C SER A 184 -6.49 0.86 -3.10
N ALA A 185 -6.70 2.06 -2.57
CA ALA A 185 -8.03 2.57 -2.28
C ALA A 185 -8.56 3.36 -3.47
N ALA A 186 -9.50 2.76 -4.22
CA ALA A 186 -10.06 3.36 -5.43
C ALA A 186 -11.05 4.51 -5.19
N ARG A 187 -11.58 4.64 -3.96
CA ARG A 187 -12.48 5.71 -3.52
C ARG A 187 -12.13 6.05 -2.07
N ALA A 188 -11.75 7.30 -1.83
CA ALA A 188 -11.48 7.86 -0.51
C ALA A 188 -12.57 8.86 -0.14
#